data_AF-A0A1B8XYY6-F1
#
_entry.id   AF-A0A1B8XYY6-F1
#
_cell.length_a   1.000
_cell.length_b   1.000
_cell.length_c   1.000
_cell.angle_alpha   90.00
_cell.angle_beta   90.00
_cell.angle_gamma   90.00
#
_symmetry.space_group_name_H-M   'P 1'
#
loop_
_entity.id
_entity.type
_entity.pdbx_description
1 polymer ?
#
loop_
_entity_poly.entity_id
_entity_poly.type
_entity_poly.pdbx_seq_one_letter_code
_entity_poly.pdbx_strand_id
1 'polypeptide(L)'
;REMMPLLSLIFSALFILFGTVIVQAFSDSSDERDSVPSDKQEPSDKEKSTETNYSKESTRVPKKGFVEVTELTDVNYMSNLVRLRPGHINVVLIVSSSTKASLLQRFAQEVYTFTGSSTLHFSFLNLEKHREWLEYLLEFAQDAAPIAYQYDEHFFERDYTGYVLALNGHKKYFCLFRAQNTIEEEKVPEELELSPLSGDSLRKMALGSGAGHIKKKLNKLSLWMERLLEGSLQRFYIPSWPSLD
;
A
#
# COMPACT_ATOMS: atom_id res chain seq x y z
N ARG A 1 -47.78 -9.38 -31.34
CA ARG A 1 -47.85 -8.10 -30.59
C ARG A 1 -49.12 -8.15 -29.77
N GLU A 2 -49.10 -7.62 -28.53
CA GLU A 2 -50.20 -7.61 -27.53
C GLU A 2 -50.23 -8.76 -26.50
N MET A 3 -49.17 -8.94 -25.70
CA MET A 3 -49.29 -9.48 -24.32
C MET A 3 -48.34 -8.80 -23.31
N MET A 4 -47.74 -7.65 -23.66
CA MET A 4 -46.90 -6.89 -22.72
C MET A 4 -47.68 -6.19 -21.59
N PRO A 5 -48.91 -5.68 -21.77
CA PRO A 5 -49.59 -4.97 -20.68
C PRO A 5 -50.17 -5.90 -19.59
N LEU A 6 -50.62 -7.10 -19.96
CA LEU A 6 -51.23 -8.04 -19.00
C LEU A 6 -50.19 -8.64 -18.03
N LEU A 7 -49.02 -9.02 -18.56
CA LEU A 7 -47.91 -9.52 -17.75
C LEU A 7 -47.40 -8.44 -16.78
N SER A 8 -47.27 -7.18 -17.23
CA SER A 8 -46.88 -6.07 -16.35
C SER A 8 -47.89 -5.84 -15.22
N LEU A 9 -49.18 -5.99 -15.49
CA LEU A 9 -50.23 -5.83 -14.49
C LEU A 9 -50.16 -6.95 -13.44
N ILE A 10 -49.95 -8.20 -13.87
CA ILE A 10 -49.77 -9.35 -12.96
C ILE A 10 -48.51 -9.17 -12.09
N PHE A 11 -47.38 -8.78 -12.68
CA PHE A 11 -46.15 -8.53 -11.92
C PHE A 11 -46.30 -7.36 -10.94
N SER A 12 -47.01 -6.29 -11.31
CA SER A 12 -47.29 -5.18 -10.39
C SER A 12 -48.20 -5.59 -9.22
N ALA A 13 -49.22 -6.42 -9.47
CA ALA A 13 -50.11 -6.92 -8.42
C ALA A 13 -49.37 -7.84 -7.45
N LEU A 14 -48.50 -8.73 -7.97
CA LEU A 14 -47.64 -9.60 -7.16
C LEU A 14 -46.62 -8.80 -6.35
N PHE A 15 -46.00 -7.78 -6.94
CA PHE A 15 -45.02 -6.93 -6.25
C PHE A 15 -45.65 -6.13 -5.11
N ILE A 16 -46.88 -5.64 -5.28
CA ILE A 16 -47.59 -4.92 -4.21
C ILE A 16 -47.98 -5.90 -3.09
N LEU A 17 -48.53 -7.07 -3.42
CA LEU A 17 -48.91 -8.09 -2.42
C LEU A 17 -47.72 -8.63 -1.62
N PHE A 18 -46.60 -8.95 -2.28
CA PHE A 18 -45.39 -9.41 -1.58
C PHE A 18 -44.62 -8.28 -0.91
N GLY A 19 -44.60 -7.09 -1.51
CA GLY A 19 -43.95 -5.91 -0.95
C GLY A 19 -44.57 -5.48 0.39
N THR A 20 -45.89 -5.51 0.50
CA THR A 20 -46.58 -5.20 1.77
C THR A 20 -46.31 -6.25 2.84
N VAL A 21 -46.22 -7.54 2.49
CA VAL A 21 -45.92 -8.62 3.47
C VAL A 21 -44.49 -8.51 3.99
N ILE A 22 -43.51 -8.15 3.15
CA ILE A 22 -42.12 -7.92 3.57
C ILE A 22 -42.03 -6.70 4.49
N VAL A 23 -42.62 -5.57 4.11
CA VAL A 23 -42.55 -4.34 4.94
C VAL A 23 -43.25 -4.53 6.29
N GLN A 24 -44.38 -5.24 6.32
CA GLN A 24 -45.11 -5.50 7.56
C GLN A 24 -44.39 -6.53 8.45
N ALA A 25 -43.69 -7.53 7.89
CA ALA A 25 -42.90 -8.50 8.65
C ALA A 25 -41.62 -7.91 9.27
N PHE A 26 -41.11 -6.77 8.75
CA PHE A 26 -39.92 -6.10 9.30
C PHE A 26 -40.24 -4.82 10.09
N SER A 27 -41.43 -4.23 9.92
CA SER A 27 -41.83 -3.02 10.67
C SER A 27 -42.38 -3.33 12.06
N ASP A 28 -42.79 -4.58 12.35
CA ASP A 28 -43.32 -5.00 13.66
C ASP A 28 -42.20 -5.34 14.67
N SER A 29 -40.93 -5.25 14.27
CA SER A 29 -39.76 -5.60 15.10
C SER A 29 -38.95 -4.39 15.61
N SER A 30 -39.39 -3.15 15.34
CA SER A 30 -38.65 -1.95 15.73
C SER A 30 -39.51 -0.99 16.55
N ASP A 31 -39.92 -1.41 17.74
CA ASP A 31 -40.33 -0.48 18.80
C ASP A 31 -40.27 -1.17 20.17
N GLU A 32 -39.10 -1.18 20.82
CA GLU A 32 -39.01 -1.12 22.28
C GLU A 32 -37.71 -0.42 22.75
N ARG A 33 -37.90 0.87 23.06
CA ARG A 33 -37.41 1.59 24.26
C ARG A 33 -35.94 2.07 24.34
N ASP A 34 -35.81 3.37 24.10
CA ASP A 34 -34.94 4.28 24.85
C ASP A 34 -35.23 4.23 26.36
N SER A 35 -34.22 3.89 27.17
CA SER A 35 -34.04 4.42 28.54
C SER A 35 -32.67 4.01 29.12
N VAL A 36 -31.87 5.00 29.52
CA VAL A 36 -30.66 4.91 30.39
C VAL A 36 -31.08 5.56 31.73
N PRO A 37 -30.76 5.05 32.95
CA PRO A 37 -29.39 5.14 33.52
C PRO A 37 -28.89 4.04 34.50
N SER A 38 -27.54 4.00 34.61
CA SER A 38 -26.58 3.58 35.69
C SER A 38 -27.04 2.60 36.80
N ASP A 39 -26.28 1.59 37.24
CA ASP A 39 -24.95 1.64 37.89
C ASP A 39 -24.36 0.21 38.11
N LYS A 40 -23.03 0.14 38.29
CA LYS A 40 -22.06 -0.95 38.65
C LYS A 40 -22.50 -2.39 38.99
N GLN A 41 -21.79 -3.39 38.43
CA GLN A 41 -20.87 -4.37 39.11
C GLN A 41 -20.58 -5.63 38.23
N GLU A 42 -19.30 -5.98 38.08
CA GLU A 42 -18.76 -7.31 37.64
C GLU A 42 -18.70 -8.30 38.85
N PRO A 43 -18.40 -9.63 38.74
CA PRO A 43 -17.73 -10.35 37.62
C PRO A 43 -18.22 -11.79 37.27
N SER A 44 -17.59 -12.35 36.22
CA SER A 44 -17.15 -13.76 36.00
C SER A 44 -17.83 -14.66 34.94
N ASP A 45 -16.97 -15.02 33.96
CA ASP A 45 -16.69 -16.31 33.33
C ASP A 45 -17.65 -17.08 32.38
N LYS A 46 -17.11 -17.20 31.14
CA LYS A 46 -17.03 -18.37 30.23
C LYS A 46 -18.12 -18.65 29.17
N GLU A 47 -17.57 -18.74 27.94
CA GLU A 47 -17.87 -19.67 26.83
C GLU A 47 -18.61 -19.18 25.56
N LYS A 48 -17.80 -19.07 24.50
CA LYS A 48 -17.97 -19.59 23.12
C LYS A 48 -19.23 -19.22 22.33
N SER A 49 -19.05 -18.38 21.31
CA SER A 49 -19.70 -18.60 20.00
C SER A 49 -18.94 -17.91 18.86
N THR A 50 -18.55 -18.74 17.90
CA THR A 50 -18.41 -18.43 16.48
C THR A 50 -19.56 -17.55 16.00
N GLU A 51 -19.25 -16.44 15.31
CA GLU A 51 -19.85 -16.18 13.99
C GLU A 51 -19.21 -14.99 13.24
N THR A 52 -19.25 -15.17 11.93
CA THR A 52 -18.81 -14.34 10.81
C THR A 52 -19.24 -12.88 10.88
N ASN A 53 -18.26 -11.95 10.92
CA ASN A 53 -18.50 -10.53 10.69
C ASN A 53 -18.24 -10.19 9.21
N TYR A 54 -19.30 -10.13 8.42
CA TYR A 54 -19.28 -9.44 7.12
C TYR A 54 -19.03 -7.95 7.35
N SER A 55 -17.93 -7.47 6.76
CA SER A 55 -17.37 -6.15 6.99
C SER A 55 -18.26 -5.07 6.37
N LYS A 56 -18.85 -4.23 7.23
CA LYS A 56 -19.43 -2.94 6.86
C LYS A 56 -18.29 -2.05 6.39
N GLU A 57 -18.31 -1.70 5.10
CA GLU A 57 -17.34 -0.83 4.45
C GLU A 57 -17.28 0.53 5.17
N SER A 58 -16.12 0.83 5.75
CA SER A 58 -15.91 2.02 6.59
C SER A 58 -14.83 2.88 5.98
N THR A 59 -15.25 3.95 5.32
CA THR A 59 -14.45 5.12 4.88
C THR A 59 -13.85 5.93 6.04
N ARG A 60 -13.78 5.37 7.26
CA ARG A 60 -13.21 6.04 8.44
C ARG A 60 -11.73 5.71 8.57
N VAL A 61 -10.92 6.75 8.77
CA VAL A 61 -9.51 6.67 9.21
C VAL A 61 -9.41 5.67 10.38
N PRO A 62 -8.43 4.74 10.38
CA PRO A 62 -8.44 3.62 11.30
C PRO A 62 -8.32 4.03 12.76
N LYS A 63 -9.08 3.33 13.61
CA LYS A 63 -9.06 3.45 15.08
C LYS A 63 -7.78 2.89 15.72
N LYS A 64 -6.96 2.14 14.97
CA LYS A 64 -5.65 1.65 15.41
C LYS A 64 -4.63 2.77 15.23
N GLY A 65 -3.98 3.19 16.31
CA GLY A 65 -2.89 4.16 16.28
C GLY A 65 -1.58 3.64 15.66
N PHE A 66 -1.61 2.54 14.89
CA PHE A 66 -0.44 1.93 14.28
C PHE A 66 -0.74 1.38 12.88
N VAL A 67 0.28 1.38 12.03
CA VAL A 67 0.26 0.78 10.69
C VAL A 67 0.82 -0.63 10.78
N GLU A 68 0.06 -1.62 10.34
CA GLU A 68 0.53 -3.01 10.26
C GLU A 68 1.35 -3.19 8.98
N VAL A 69 2.65 -3.43 9.13
CA VAL A 69 3.55 -3.72 8.01
C VAL A 69 4.23 -5.06 8.25
N THR A 70 4.03 -6.00 7.33
CA THR A 70 4.54 -7.38 7.44
C THR A 70 5.72 -7.61 6.50
N GLU A 71 6.68 -8.45 6.89
CA GLU A 71 7.74 -8.86 5.95
C GLU A 71 7.12 -9.72 4.85
N LEU A 72 7.37 -9.42 3.58
CA LEU A 72 7.02 -10.33 2.48
C LEU A 72 8.09 -11.42 2.42
N THR A 73 7.68 -12.65 2.70
CA THR A 73 8.57 -13.84 2.70
C THR A 73 7.95 -14.93 1.85
N ASP A 74 8.72 -15.96 1.53
CA ASP A 74 8.27 -17.23 0.94
C ASP A 74 6.95 -17.77 1.55
N VAL A 75 6.84 -17.78 2.89
CA VAL A 75 5.68 -18.29 3.63
C VAL A 75 4.39 -17.55 3.33
N ASN A 76 4.43 -16.22 3.24
CA ASN A 76 3.22 -15.39 3.04
C ASN A 76 3.11 -14.85 1.61
N TYR A 77 4.08 -15.16 0.73
CA TYR A 77 4.12 -14.71 -0.65
C TYR A 77 2.85 -15.04 -1.43
N MET A 78 2.35 -16.26 -1.25
CA MET A 78 1.16 -16.73 -1.92
C MET A 78 -0.09 -15.95 -1.50
N SER A 79 -0.28 -15.69 -0.21
CA SER A 79 -1.47 -14.96 0.28
C SER A 79 -1.37 -13.45 0.06
N ASN A 80 -0.16 -12.89 0.15
CA ASN A 80 0.08 -11.45 0.15
C ASN A 80 0.42 -10.90 -1.25
N LEU A 81 0.60 -11.77 -2.25
CA LEU A 81 0.80 -11.37 -3.63
C LEU A 81 0.07 -12.28 -4.62
N VAL A 82 0.53 -13.52 -4.81
CA VAL A 82 0.13 -14.34 -5.98
C VAL A 82 -1.38 -14.63 -6.01
N ARG A 83 -1.97 -14.94 -4.85
CA ARG A 83 -3.40 -15.22 -4.67
C ARG A 83 -4.11 -14.11 -3.90
N LEU A 84 -3.55 -12.90 -3.91
CA LEU A 84 -4.19 -11.76 -3.30
C LEU A 84 -5.54 -11.49 -4.00
N ARG A 85 -6.57 -11.16 -3.20
CA ARG A 85 -7.94 -10.98 -3.70
C ARG A 85 -7.99 -9.96 -4.87
N PRO A 86 -8.83 -10.16 -5.89
CA PRO A 86 -8.98 -9.19 -6.98
C PRO A 86 -9.33 -7.80 -6.44
N GLY A 87 -8.69 -6.76 -7.01
CA GLY A 87 -8.86 -5.37 -6.55
C GLY A 87 -7.96 -4.98 -5.37
N HIS A 88 -7.34 -5.95 -4.69
CA HIS A 88 -6.36 -5.66 -3.66
C HIS A 88 -4.96 -5.45 -4.24
N ILE A 89 -4.18 -4.62 -3.55
CA ILE A 89 -2.81 -4.26 -3.92
C ILE A 89 -1.96 -4.37 -2.66
N ASN A 90 -0.78 -4.99 -2.78
CA ASN A 90 0.21 -4.97 -1.71
C ASN A 90 1.27 -3.91 -2.02
N VAL A 91 1.40 -2.93 -1.13
CA VAL A 91 2.38 -1.85 -1.21
C VAL A 91 3.60 -2.26 -0.39
N VAL A 92 4.69 -2.54 -1.09
CA VAL A 92 5.90 -3.16 -0.55
C VAL A 92 7.05 -2.15 -0.53
N LEU A 93 7.54 -1.83 0.67
CA LEU A 93 8.73 -1.01 0.87
C LEU A 93 10.00 -1.88 0.80
N ILE A 94 10.98 -1.49 0.00
CA ILE A 94 12.29 -2.14 -0.03
C ILE A 94 13.17 -1.56 1.08
N VAL A 95 13.71 -2.42 1.94
CA VAL A 95 14.58 -2.02 3.06
C VAL A 95 15.86 -2.83 3.09
N SER A 96 16.94 -2.21 3.55
CA SER A 96 18.15 -2.91 3.98
C SER A 96 18.11 -3.18 5.49
N SER A 97 18.92 -4.10 5.97
CA SER A 97 19.04 -4.45 7.38
C SER A 97 19.42 -3.23 8.25
N SER A 98 20.23 -2.32 7.71
CA SER A 98 20.66 -1.09 8.39
C SER A 98 19.62 0.04 8.39
N THR A 99 18.67 0.02 7.44
CA THR A 99 17.68 1.10 7.26
C THR A 99 16.25 0.71 7.64
N LYS A 100 16.01 -0.58 7.93
CA LYS A 100 14.68 -1.15 8.23
C LYS A 100 13.88 -0.33 9.24
N ALA A 101 14.44 -0.06 10.42
CA ALA A 101 13.70 0.61 11.50
C ALA A 101 13.28 2.05 11.12
N SER A 102 14.20 2.83 10.55
CA SER A 102 13.98 4.24 10.22
C SER A 102 13.08 4.42 9.00
N LEU A 103 13.22 3.56 7.98
CA LEU A 103 12.36 3.58 6.80
C LEU A 103 10.95 3.09 7.10
N LEU A 104 10.77 2.04 7.91
CA LEU A 104 9.45 1.57 8.30
C LEU A 104 8.69 2.63 9.11
N GLN A 105 9.37 3.32 10.03
CA GLN A 105 8.75 4.42 10.77
C GLN A 105 8.27 5.53 9.83
N ARG A 106 9.10 5.95 8.88
CA ARG A 106 8.72 6.99 7.92
C ARG A 106 7.64 6.52 6.95
N PHE A 107 7.74 5.30 6.46
CA PHE A 107 6.75 4.70 5.58
C PHE A 107 5.38 4.64 6.24
N ALA A 108 5.31 4.18 7.49
CA ALA A 108 4.08 4.18 8.27
C ALA A 108 3.45 5.58 8.37
N GLN A 109 4.24 6.63 8.57
CA GLN A 109 3.74 8.01 8.59
C GLN A 109 3.14 8.43 7.24
N GLU A 110 3.82 8.13 6.12
CA GLU A 110 3.36 8.49 4.78
C GLU A 110 2.10 7.72 4.35
N VAL A 111 1.97 6.46 4.78
CA VAL A 111 0.83 5.61 4.37
C VAL A 111 -0.33 5.60 5.36
N TYR A 112 -0.19 6.25 6.51
CA TYR A 112 -1.16 6.17 7.62
C TYR A 112 -2.60 6.50 7.19
N THR A 113 -2.80 7.56 6.43
CA THR A 113 -4.13 7.98 5.95
C THR A 113 -4.79 6.96 5.02
N PHE A 114 -4.01 6.07 4.39
CA PHE A 114 -4.49 5.06 3.45
C PHE A 114 -4.80 3.72 4.13
N THR A 115 -4.43 3.54 5.40
CA THR A 115 -4.65 2.28 6.13
C THR A 115 -6.13 1.97 6.44
N GLY A 116 -7.04 2.93 6.20
CA GLY A 116 -8.49 2.67 6.24
C GLY A 116 -8.99 1.85 5.04
N SER A 117 -8.19 1.72 3.98
CA SER A 117 -8.53 0.91 2.82
C SER A 117 -8.41 -0.58 3.14
N SER A 118 -9.50 -1.33 2.96
CA SER A 118 -9.49 -2.80 3.06
C SER A 118 -8.80 -3.48 1.87
N THR A 119 -8.53 -2.72 0.80
CA THR A 119 -7.94 -3.22 -0.45
C THR A 119 -6.42 -3.01 -0.51
N LEU A 120 -5.86 -2.15 0.34
CA LEU A 120 -4.42 -1.95 0.44
C LEU A 120 -3.84 -2.80 1.56
N HIS A 121 -2.74 -3.48 1.25
CA HIS A 121 -1.90 -4.18 2.21
C HIS A 121 -0.53 -3.53 2.22
N PHE A 122 0.16 -3.59 3.35
CA PHE A 122 1.47 -2.98 3.51
C PHE A 122 2.48 -4.04 3.94
N SER A 123 3.54 -4.16 3.16
CA SER A 123 4.63 -5.07 3.46
C SER A 123 5.98 -4.37 3.30
N PHE A 124 7.04 -5.03 3.76
CA PHE A 124 8.40 -4.68 3.39
C PHE A 124 9.13 -5.90 2.84
N LEU A 125 10.08 -5.69 1.95
CA LEU A 125 10.96 -6.71 1.42
C LEU A 125 12.39 -6.41 1.87
N ASN A 126 13.05 -7.40 2.46
CA ASN A 126 14.46 -7.28 2.82
C ASN A 126 15.33 -7.46 1.57
N LEU A 127 16.13 -6.43 1.25
CA LEU A 127 16.97 -6.40 0.07
C LEU A 127 18.08 -7.45 0.11
N GLU A 128 18.67 -7.70 1.28
CA GLU A 128 19.73 -8.70 1.41
C GLU A 128 19.24 -10.13 1.14
N LYS A 129 17.97 -10.41 1.43
CA LYS A 129 17.36 -11.73 1.19
C LYS A 129 16.82 -11.90 -0.23
N HIS A 130 16.25 -10.85 -0.81
CA HIS A 130 15.40 -10.99 -2.01
C HIS A 130 15.79 -10.01 -3.13
N ARG A 131 17.09 -9.75 -3.27
CA ARG A 131 17.64 -8.88 -4.33
C ARG A 131 17.31 -9.39 -5.73
N GLU A 132 17.60 -10.65 -6.02
CA GLU A 132 17.42 -11.23 -7.36
C GLU A 132 15.95 -11.16 -7.80
N TRP A 133 15.03 -11.45 -6.87
CA TRP A 133 13.58 -11.31 -7.08
C TRP A 133 13.19 -9.88 -7.48
N LEU A 134 13.76 -8.88 -6.79
CA LEU A 134 13.50 -7.46 -7.07
C LEU A 134 14.09 -7.05 -8.43
N GLU A 135 15.33 -7.44 -8.71
CA GLU A 135 16.01 -7.12 -9.96
C GLU A 135 15.26 -7.68 -11.17
N TYR A 136 14.81 -8.95 -11.10
CA TYR A 136 13.96 -9.54 -12.13
C TYR A 136 12.69 -8.73 -12.40
N LEU A 137 11.99 -8.26 -11.34
CA LEU A 137 10.81 -7.43 -11.56
C LEU A 137 11.16 -6.09 -12.22
N LEU A 138 12.27 -5.48 -11.80
CA LEU A 138 12.68 -4.17 -12.30
C LEU A 138 13.15 -4.20 -13.76
N GLU A 139 13.56 -5.35 -14.32
CA GLU A 139 13.81 -5.52 -15.76
C GLU A 139 12.61 -5.10 -16.61
N PHE A 140 11.38 -5.37 -16.16
CA PHE A 140 10.15 -4.98 -16.87
C PHE A 140 9.83 -3.47 -16.76
N ALA A 141 10.51 -2.76 -15.88
CA ALA A 141 10.42 -1.30 -15.74
C ALA A 141 11.57 -0.55 -16.42
N GLN A 142 12.52 -1.26 -17.04
CA GLN A 142 13.57 -0.66 -17.86
C GLN A 142 12.99 -0.46 -19.27
N ASP A 143 13.02 0.78 -19.78
CA ASP A 143 12.44 1.11 -21.09
C ASP A 143 13.06 0.28 -22.22
N ALA A 144 12.21 -0.15 -23.16
CA ALA A 144 12.62 -0.88 -24.35
C ALA A 144 13.21 0.06 -25.42
N ALA A 145 14.51 0.41 -25.30
CA ALA A 145 15.53 0.50 -26.37
C ALA A 145 16.62 1.58 -26.11
N PRO A 146 17.88 1.40 -26.57
CA PRO A 146 18.55 0.19 -27.06
C PRO A 146 19.86 -0.16 -26.33
N ILE A 147 20.05 -1.47 -26.15
CA ILE A 147 21.31 -2.24 -26.21
C ILE A 147 22.60 -1.41 -26.27
N ALA A 148 23.33 -1.39 -25.16
CA ALA A 148 24.75 -1.68 -25.19
C ALA A 148 25.03 -2.66 -24.08
N TYR A 149 25.94 -3.58 -24.33
CA TYR A 149 26.54 -4.50 -23.38
C TYR A 149 27.29 -3.75 -22.27
N GLN A 150 26.57 -2.97 -21.47
CA GLN A 150 27.01 -2.59 -20.16
C GLN A 150 26.31 -3.56 -19.23
N TYR A 151 26.89 -4.77 -19.12
CA TYR A 151 27.18 -5.28 -17.79
C TYR A 151 28.03 -4.20 -17.11
N ASP A 152 27.37 -3.12 -16.71
CA ASP A 152 27.97 -2.11 -15.89
C ASP A 152 28.23 -2.89 -14.59
N GLU A 153 29.50 -3.05 -14.22
CA GLU A 153 29.90 -3.67 -12.95
C GLU A 153 29.18 -3.00 -11.75
N HIS A 154 28.56 -1.84 -11.97
CA HIS A 154 27.67 -1.12 -11.07
C HIS A 154 26.22 -1.62 -10.99
N PHE A 155 25.77 -2.61 -11.77
CA PHE A 155 24.40 -3.16 -11.66
C PHE A 155 24.15 -3.76 -10.27
N PHE A 156 25.14 -4.48 -9.75
CA PHE A 156 25.12 -5.05 -8.39
C PHE A 156 25.24 -3.98 -7.28
N GLU A 157 25.68 -2.77 -7.62
CA GLU A 157 25.86 -1.67 -6.67
C GLU A 157 24.64 -0.75 -6.55
N ARG A 158 23.57 -0.97 -7.34
CA ARG A 158 22.35 -0.17 -7.21
C ARG A 158 21.70 -0.37 -5.84
N ASP A 159 21.59 0.73 -5.10
CA ASP A 159 20.85 0.79 -3.84
C ASP A 159 19.35 0.97 -4.10
N TYR A 160 18.60 -0.12 -4.06
CA TYR A 160 17.13 -0.12 -4.16
C TYR A 160 16.44 0.25 -2.83
N THR A 161 17.19 0.50 -1.76
CA THR A 161 16.63 0.85 -0.45
C THR A 161 15.72 2.08 -0.55
N GLY A 162 14.51 1.98 -0.04
CA GLY A 162 13.50 3.04 -0.07
C GLY A 162 12.67 3.10 -1.35
N TYR A 163 12.86 2.17 -2.29
CA TYR A 163 11.90 1.97 -3.38
C TYR A 163 10.59 1.44 -2.80
N VAL A 164 9.48 1.80 -3.43
CA VAL A 164 8.16 1.27 -3.06
C VAL A 164 7.50 0.69 -4.31
N LEU A 165 7.01 -0.54 -4.18
CA LEU A 165 6.30 -1.25 -5.24
C LEU A 165 4.84 -1.39 -4.85
N ALA A 166 3.90 -1.06 -5.74
CA ALA A 166 2.51 -1.44 -5.59
C ALA A 166 2.25 -2.67 -6.48
N LEU A 167 2.10 -3.83 -5.86
CA LEU A 167 1.98 -5.11 -6.55
C LEU A 167 0.52 -5.53 -6.67
N ASN A 168 0.07 -5.78 -7.90
CA ASN A 168 -1.27 -6.32 -8.16
C ASN A 168 -1.17 -7.77 -8.64
N GLY A 169 -1.30 -8.71 -7.70
CA GLY A 169 -1.19 -10.14 -7.95
C GLY A 169 -2.09 -10.66 -9.07
N HIS A 170 -3.36 -10.26 -9.02
CA HIS A 170 -4.40 -10.72 -9.95
C HIS A 170 -4.21 -10.19 -11.37
N LYS A 171 -3.94 -8.88 -11.52
CA LYS A 171 -3.73 -8.25 -12.84
C LYS A 171 -2.28 -8.36 -13.35
N LYS A 172 -1.38 -8.96 -12.56
CA LYS A 172 0.05 -9.19 -12.88
C LYS A 172 0.76 -7.93 -13.39
N TYR A 173 0.66 -6.86 -12.62
CA TYR A 173 1.47 -5.67 -12.83
C TYR A 173 1.99 -5.13 -11.52
N PHE A 174 3.00 -4.27 -11.60
CA PHE A 174 3.40 -3.42 -10.51
C PHE A 174 3.49 -1.95 -10.93
N CYS A 175 3.33 -1.05 -9.97
CA CYS A 175 3.72 0.35 -10.11
C CYS A 175 4.98 0.58 -9.27
N LEU A 176 5.87 1.45 -9.73
CA LEU A 176 7.15 1.73 -9.08
C LEU A 176 7.21 3.18 -8.61
N PHE A 177 7.55 3.36 -7.34
CA PHE A 177 8.00 4.63 -6.77
C PHE A 177 9.51 4.55 -6.55
N ARG A 178 10.23 5.50 -7.13
CA ARG A 178 11.66 5.70 -6.86
C ARG A 178 11.82 6.92 -5.99
N ALA A 179 12.51 6.75 -4.88
CA ALA A 179 13.05 7.83 -4.10
C ALA A 179 13.92 8.71 -5.00
N GLN A 180 13.54 9.98 -5.21
CA GLN A 180 14.42 10.93 -5.88
C GLN A 180 15.57 11.25 -4.94
N ASN A 181 16.72 10.62 -5.15
CA ASN A 181 17.96 11.15 -4.58
C ASN A 181 18.18 12.49 -5.28
N THR A 182 18.18 13.59 -4.54
CA THR A 182 18.62 14.89 -5.06
C THR A 182 20.10 14.82 -5.37
N ILE A 183 20.45 14.20 -6.51
CA ILE A 183 21.76 14.25 -7.17
C ILE A 183 21.51 14.36 -8.67
N GLU A 184 20.61 15.25 -9.10
CA GLU A 184 20.55 15.67 -10.49
C GLU A 184 20.45 17.21 -10.48
N GLU A 185 21.56 17.82 -10.91
CA GLU A 185 21.73 19.20 -11.39
C GLU A 185 21.85 20.36 -10.37
N GLU A 186 22.91 20.36 -9.54
CA GLU A 186 23.71 21.60 -9.41
C GLU A 186 24.78 21.58 -10.52
N LYS A 187 24.39 21.98 -11.74
CA LYS A 187 25.37 22.45 -12.72
C LYS A 187 25.93 23.76 -12.17
N VAL A 188 27.08 23.67 -11.51
CA VAL A 188 27.90 24.84 -11.16
C VAL A 188 28.31 25.52 -12.47
N PRO A 189 27.98 26.79 -12.71
CA PRO A 189 28.63 27.56 -13.76
C PRO A 189 30.08 27.75 -13.36
N GLU A 190 30.95 27.09 -14.11
CA GLU A 190 32.40 27.30 -14.13
C GLU A 190 32.67 28.74 -14.57
N GLU A 191 32.97 29.66 -13.65
CA GLU A 191 33.97 30.73 -13.86
C GLU A 191 34.25 31.62 -12.62
N LEU A 192 35.56 31.87 -12.43
CA LEU A 192 36.25 32.96 -11.71
C LEU A 192 36.72 32.77 -10.24
N GLU A 193 37.95 32.24 -10.16
CA GLU A 193 39.15 32.84 -9.53
C GLU A 193 39.26 33.00 -7.99
N LEU A 194 40.11 32.14 -7.42
CA LEU A 194 41.19 32.36 -6.42
C LEU A 194 40.92 33.21 -5.15
N SER A 195 40.98 32.55 -3.98
CA SER A 195 42.05 32.76 -2.95
C SER A 195 41.87 31.86 -1.70
N PRO A 196 42.96 31.44 -1.01
CA PRO A 196 42.91 30.42 0.05
C PRO A 196 42.96 31.04 1.45
N LEU A 197 41.95 30.83 2.29
CA LEU A 197 42.05 31.15 3.72
C LEU A 197 41.34 30.13 4.60
N SER A 198 42.18 29.49 5.43
CA SER A 198 41.95 29.15 6.83
C SER A 198 40.76 28.24 7.20
N GLY A 199 41.13 26.98 7.47
CA GLY A 199 41.13 26.49 8.85
C GLY A 199 39.80 26.51 9.60
N ASP A 200 39.29 25.30 9.84
CA ASP A 200 38.49 24.92 11.01
C ASP A 200 36.95 25.04 10.92
N SER A 201 36.34 24.31 9.97
CA SER A 201 34.91 23.96 10.06
C SER A 201 34.50 22.60 9.48
N LEU A 202 35.46 21.73 9.14
CA LEU A 202 35.17 20.47 8.42
C LEU A 202 35.09 19.23 9.33
N ARG A 203 34.74 19.39 10.61
CA ARG A 203 34.58 18.25 11.54
C ARG A 203 33.24 18.18 12.26
N LYS A 204 32.23 18.95 11.82
CA LYS A 204 30.89 18.95 12.44
C LYS A 204 29.73 18.70 11.47
N MET A 205 29.95 17.88 10.43
CA MET A 205 28.87 17.44 9.52
C MET A 205 28.72 15.92 9.36
N ALA A 206 29.46 15.10 10.12
CA ALA A 206 29.40 13.64 9.96
C ALA A 206 28.33 12.93 10.83
N LEU A 207 27.81 13.57 11.89
CA LEU A 207 26.86 12.92 12.81
C LEU A 207 25.37 13.21 12.55
N GLY A 208 25.03 14.15 11.65
CA GLY A 208 23.65 14.52 11.33
C GLY A 208 23.11 14.01 9.98
N SER A 209 23.95 13.39 9.16
CA SER A 209 23.69 13.19 7.73
C SER A 209 22.80 11.98 7.40
N GLY A 210 22.86 10.90 8.21
CA GLY A 210 22.10 9.67 7.94
C GLY A 210 20.58 9.82 8.08
N ALA A 211 20.10 10.47 9.14
CA ALA A 211 18.67 10.64 9.40
C ALA A 211 17.99 11.59 8.39
N GLY A 212 18.72 12.61 7.91
CA GLY A 212 18.23 13.54 6.89
C GLY A 212 18.07 12.86 5.53
N HIS A 213 19.00 11.97 5.16
CA HIS A 213 18.96 11.23 3.91
C HIS A 213 17.77 10.26 3.86
N ILE A 214 17.50 9.51 4.94
CA ILE A 214 16.35 8.62 5.04
C ILE A 214 15.03 9.39 4.94
N LYS A 215 14.94 10.57 5.56
CA LYS A 215 13.76 11.43 5.47
C LYS A 215 13.46 11.85 4.03
N LYS A 216 14.47 11.99 3.17
CA LYS A 216 14.28 12.37 1.77
C LYS A 216 13.78 11.22 0.90
N LYS A 217 14.14 9.96 1.21
CA LYS A 217 13.83 8.80 0.36
C LYS A 217 12.33 8.60 0.12
N LEU A 218 11.47 8.87 1.11
CA LEU A 218 10.02 8.67 0.99
C LEU A 218 9.22 9.97 0.82
N ASN A 219 9.88 11.08 0.46
CA ASN A 219 9.19 12.33 0.19
C ASN A 219 8.23 12.17 -0.99
N LYS A 220 7.02 12.73 -0.86
CA LYS A 220 5.94 12.63 -1.86
C LYS A 220 5.37 11.22 -2.06
N LEU A 221 5.70 10.27 -1.18
CA LEU A 221 5.09 8.94 -1.24
C LEU A 221 3.57 9.01 -1.06
N SER A 222 3.08 9.83 -0.13
CA SER A 222 1.65 10.13 0.04
C SER A 222 0.96 10.58 -1.26
N LEU A 223 1.55 11.53 -2.00
CA LEU A 223 1.04 11.94 -3.31
C LEU A 223 1.08 10.81 -4.35
N TRP A 224 2.12 9.99 -4.34
CA TRP A 224 2.19 8.81 -5.21
C TRP A 224 1.10 7.78 -4.87
N MET A 225 0.77 7.61 -3.59
CA MET A 225 -0.32 6.75 -3.11
C MET A 225 -1.69 7.26 -3.55
N GLU A 226 -1.93 8.57 -3.55
CA GLU A 226 -3.16 9.16 -4.12
C GLU A 226 -3.30 8.81 -5.60
N ARG A 227 -2.24 9.01 -6.38
CA ARG A 227 -2.20 8.64 -7.81
C ARG A 227 -2.37 7.14 -8.05
N LEU A 228 -1.86 6.30 -7.14
CA LEU A 228 -2.08 4.86 -7.19
C LEU A 228 -3.57 4.53 -7.09
N LEU A 229 -4.29 5.17 -6.16
CA LEU A 229 -5.72 4.98 -5.94
C LEU A 229 -6.58 5.56 -7.07
N GLU A 230 -6.18 6.67 -7.65
CA GLU A 230 -6.78 7.23 -8.87
C GLU A 230 -6.54 6.33 -10.10
N GLY A 231 -5.52 5.48 -10.04
CA GLY A 231 -5.13 4.59 -11.14
C GLY A 231 -4.34 5.30 -12.26
N SER A 232 -3.72 6.44 -11.98
CA SER A 232 -2.99 7.27 -12.95
C SER A 232 -1.49 6.96 -13.05
N LEU A 233 -1.00 5.96 -12.30
CA LEU A 233 0.39 5.52 -12.33
C LEU A 233 0.67 4.59 -13.52
N GLN A 234 1.92 4.65 -14.01
CA GLN A 234 2.44 3.68 -14.98
C GLN A 234 2.42 2.27 -14.37
N ARG A 235 1.96 1.30 -15.17
CA ARG A 235 1.88 -0.11 -14.80
C ARG A 235 2.85 -0.91 -15.64
N PHE A 236 3.74 -1.63 -14.98
CA PHE A 236 4.67 -2.56 -15.60
C PHE A 236 4.09 -3.96 -15.49
N TYR A 237 3.67 -4.52 -16.62
CA TYR A 237 3.06 -5.85 -16.68
C TYR A 237 4.14 -6.92 -16.76
N ILE A 238 3.91 -8.03 -16.07
CA ILE A 238 4.83 -9.17 -16.04
C ILE A 238 4.10 -10.45 -16.47
N PRO A 239 4.79 -11.42 -17.10
CA PRO A 239 4.18 -12.69 -17.51
C PRO A 239 3.79 -13.55 -16.30
N SER A 240 4.67 -13.58 -15.29
CA SER A 240 4.52 -14.36 -14.07
C SER A 240 5.31 -13.75 -12.92
N TRP A 241 4.82 -14.00 -11.71
CA TRP A 241 5.48 -13.65 -10.46
C TRP A 241 6.66 -14.60 -10.18
N PRO A 242 7.89 -14.11 -9.93
CA PRO A 242 9.03 -14.96 -9.56
C PRO A 242 8.87 -15.54 -8.14
N SER A 243 9.47 -16.70 -7.85
CA SER A 243 9.43 -17.27 -6.49
C SER A 243 10.29 -16.45 -5.52
N LEU A 244 9.81 -16.31 -4.28
CA LEU A 244 10.67 -15.95 -3.15
C LEU A 244 11.15 -17.27 -2.55
N ASP A 245 12.40 -17.63 -2.81
CA ASP A 245 13.07 -18.77 -2.20
C ASP A 245 13.80 -18.36 -0.90
#